data_AF-A0A942HTW8-F1
#
_entry.id   AF-A0A942HTW8-F1
#
_cell.length_a   1.000
_cell.length_b   1.000
_cell.length_c   1.000
_cell.angle_alpha   90.00
_cell.angle_beta   90.00
_cell.angle_gamma   90.00
#
_symmetry.space_group_name_H-M   'P 1'
#
loop_
_entity.id
_entity.type
_entity.pdbx_description
1 polymer ?
#
loop_
_entity_poly.entity_id
_entity_poly.type
_entity_poly.pdbx_seq_one_letter_code
_entity_poly.pdbx_strand_id
1 'polypeptide(L)'
;MNTKTDKLRNYTIIARLDDAIPLNTEEWVTVERLLNQVSEFVPMSMLNNVTEAIIAYADDQARRGYVLGQEDLVQELKKKASRIA
;
A
#
# COMPACT_ATOMS: atom_id res chain seq x y z
N MET A 1 -30.63 0.58 -10.60
CA MET A 1 -29.17 0.82 -10.55
C MET A 1 -28.78 1.65 -11.76
N ASN A 2 -28.34 2.90 -11.56
CA ASN A 2 -28.12 3.87 -12.62
C ASN A 2 -26.63 3.90 -13.01
N THR A 3 -26.28 3.13 -14.04
CA THR A 3 -24.89 2.78 -14.42
C THR A 3 -24.01 3.96 -14.84
N LYS A 4 -24.59 5.13 -15.15
CA LYS A 4 -23.83 6.35 -15.47
C LYS A 4 -23.26 7.03 -14.22
N THR A 5 -23.99 7.01 -13.11
CA THR A 5 -23.56 7.62 -11.85
C THR A 5 -22.42 6.83 -11.20
N ASP A 6 -22.45 5.49 -11.30
CA ASP A 6 -21.39 4.61 -10.78
C ASP A 6 -20.06 4.80 -11.52
N LYS A 7 -20.10 5.00 -12.86
CA LYS A 7 -18.87 5.25 -13.65
C LYS A 7 -18.18 6.56 -13.29
N LEU A 8 -18.93 7.64 -13.08
CA LEU A 8 -18.39 8.94 -12.67
C LEU A 8 -17.77 8.88 -11.26
N ARG A 9 -18.42 8.17 -10.34
CA ARG A 9 -17.92 7.97 -8.97
C ARG A 9 -16.61 7.17 -8.94
N ASN A 10 -16.48 6.16 -9.80
CA ASN A 10 -15.25 5.37 -9.93
C ASN A 10 -14.11 6.16 -10.58
N TYR A 11 -14.39 7.01 -11.57
CA TYR A 11 -13.37 7.85 -12.19
C TYR A 11 -12.72 8.81 -11.17
N THR A 12 -13.53 9.39 -10.28
CA THR A 12 -13.03 10.24 -9.18
C THR A 12 -12.19 9.45 -8.17
N ILE A 13 -12.54 8.19 -7.88
CA ILE A 13 -11.77 7.35 -6.94
C ILE A 13 -10.43 6.95 -7.55
N ILE A 14 -10.41 6.52 -8.81
CA ILE A 14 -9.19 6.11 -9.51
C ILE A 14 -8.22 7.29 -9.59
N ALA A 15 -8.70 8.48 -9.99
CA ALA A 15 -7.86 9.68 -10.01
C ALA A 15 -7.31 10.03 -8.62
N ARG A 16 -8.11 9.88 -7.56
CA ARG A 16 -7.63 10.07 -6.18
C ARG A 16 -6.58 9.05 -5.78
N LEU A 17 -6.70 7.80 -6.22
CA LEU A 17 -5.70 6.77 -5.95
C LEU A 17 -4.39 7.06 -6.70
N ASP A 18 -4.47 7.50 -7.96
CA ASP A 18 -3.31 7.93 -8.75
C ASP A 18 -2.61 9.15 -8.12
N ASP A 19 -3.39 10.10 -7.59
CA ASP A 19 -2.88 11.30 -6.90
C ASP A 19 -2.55 11.05 -5.41
N ALA A 20 -2.62 9.80 -4.94
CA ALA A 20 -2.43 9.40 -3.54
C ALA A 20 -3.30 10.17 -2.53
N ILE A 21 -4.45 10.70 -2.97
CA ILE A 21 -5.43 11.38 -2.12
C ILE A 21 -6.22 10.32 -1.34
N PRO A 22 -6.11 10.27 0.00
CA PRO A 22 -6.76 9.24 0.80
C PRO A 22 -8.28 9.28 0.64
N LEU A 23 -8.91 8.10 0.60
CA LEU A 23 -10.36 7.97 0.58
C LEU A 23 -10.89 8.15 2.01
N ASN A 24 -11.88 9.02 2.19
CA ASN A 24 -12.51 9.20 3.50
C ASN A 24 -13.54 8.07 3.69
N THR A 25 -13.13 7.01 4.39
CA THR A 25 -13.96 5.85 4.72
C THR A 25 -14.22 5.80 6.22
N GLU A 26 -15.19 4.99 6.67
CA GLU A 26 -15.48 4.85 8.10
C GLU A 26 -14.30 4.24 8.88
N GLU A 27 -13.51 3.39 8.22
CA GLU A 27 -12.28 2.84 8.77
C GLU A 27 -11.23 3.93 9.01
N TRP A 28 -11.13 4.92 8.10
CA TRP A 28 -10.23 6.06 8.26
C TRP A 28 -10.56 6.89 9.50
N VAL A 29 -11.85 7.10 9.80
CA VAL A 29 -12.29 7.80 11.02
C VAL A 29 -11.79 7.10 12.28
N THR A 30 -11.79 5.77 12.29
CA THR A 30 -11.27 4.99 13.42
C THR A 30 -9.76 5.14 13.56
N VAL A 31 -9.02 5.10 12.45
CA VAL A 31 -7.56 5.30 12.42
C VAL A 31 -7.18 6.69 12.90
N GLU A 32 -7.85 7.73 12.38
CA GLU A 32 -7.62 9.13 12.76
C GLU A 32 -7.85 9.35 14.26
N ARG A 33 -8.93 8.79 14.82
CA ARG A 33 -9.20 8.87 16.27
C ARG A 33 -8.09 8.23 17.10
N LEU A 34 -7.62 7.05 16.70
CA LEU A 34 -6.52 6.36 17.42
C LEU A 34 -5.20 7.13 17.29
N LEU A 35 -4.92 7.69 16.10
CA LEU A 35 -3.74 8.51 15.87
C LEU A 35 -3.74 9.75 16.78
N ASN A 36 -4.88 10.41 16.93
CA ASN A 36 -5.05 11.55 17.83
C ASN A 36 -4.83 11.19 19.30
N GLN A 37 -5.31 10.02 19.74
CA GLN A 37 -5.08 9.56 21.12
C GLN A 37 -3.60 9.26 21.39
N VAL A 38 -2.89 8.70 20.41
CA VAL A 38 -1.47 8.40 20.55
C VAL A 38 -0.63 9.68 20.47
N SER A 39 -1.00 10.63 19.62
CA SER A 39 -0.26 11.87 19.43
C SER A 39 -0.38 12.85 20.59
N GLU A 40 -1.41 12.76 21.42
CA GLU A 40 -1.60 13.60 22.60
C GLU A 40 -0.40 13.56 23.58
N PHE A 41 0.28 12.41 23.65
CA PHE A 41 1.38 12.19 24.60
C PHE A 41 2.76 12.14 23.95
N VAL A 42 2.84 12.32 22.63
CA VAL A 42 4.07 12.10 21.87
C VAL A 42 4.46 13.37 21.10
N PRO A 43 5.71 13.84 21.19
CA PRO A 43 6.17 14.95 20.37
C PRO A 43 5.99 14.66 18.88
N MET A 44 5.53 15.65 18.12
CA MET A 44 5.30 15.49 16.67
C MET A 44 6.54 15.01 15.91
N SER A 45 7.74 15.42 16.36
CA SER A 45 9.02 14.95 15.80
C SER A 45 9.20 13.44 15.91
N MET A 46 8.72 12.82 16.99
CA MET A 46 8.81 11.37 17.17
C MET A 46 7.85 10.62 16.24
N LEU A 47 6.65 11.16 16.02
CA LEU A 47 5.70 10.60 15.03
C LEU A 47 6.25 10.68 13.60
N ASN A 48 6.87 11.81 13.25
CA ASN A 48 7.53 11.96 11.94
C ASN A 48 8.66 10.95 11.78
N ASN A 49 9.53 10.81 12.77
CA ASN A 49 10.64 9.84 12.73
C ASN A 49 10.15 8.40 12.59
N VAL A 50 9.08 8.02 13.31
CA VAL A 50 8.47 6.68 13.19
C VAL A 50 7.88 6.49 11.79
N THR A 51 7.21 7.51 11.24
CA THR A 51 6.61 7.46 9.91
C THR A 51 7.70 7.28 8.83
N GLU A 52 8.80 8.04 8.90
CA GLU A 52 9.95 7.89 8.01
C GLU A 52 10.58 6.49 8.10
N ALA A 53 10.72 5.96 9.32
CA ALA A 53 11.23 4.59 9.52
C ALA A 53 10.31 3.53 8.91
N ILE A 54 8.99 3.69 9.01
CA ILE A 54 8.01 2.79 8.38
C ILE A 54 8.12 2.85 6.86
N ILE A 55 8.25 4.05 6.27
CA ILE A 55 8.40 4.22 4.81
C ILE A 55 9.68 3.54 4.33
N ALA A 56 10.82 3.82 4.98
CA ALA A 56 12.10 3.20 4.61
C ALA A 56 12.06 1.67 4.73
N TYR A 57 11.39 1.16 5.76
CA TYR A 57 11.17 -0.28 5.90
C TYR A 57 10.30 -0.85 4.78
N ALA A 58 9.19 -0.18 4.43
CA ALA A 58 8.31 -0.61 3.34
C ALA A 58 9.04 -0.66 1.99
N ASP A 59 9.88 0.33 1.69
CA ASP A 59 10.72 0.37 0.50
C ASP A 59 11.72 -0.80 0.46
N ASP A 60 12.39 -1.09 1.58
CA ASP A 60 13.29 -2.26 1.68
C ASP A 60 12.53 -3.57 1.48
N GLN A 61 11.33 -3.70 2.06
CA GLN A 61 10.48 -4.87 1.86
C GLN A 61 10.06 -5.05 0.41
N ALA A 62 9.66 -3.97 -0.28
CA ALA A 62 9.29 -4.02 -1.69
C ALA A 62 10.48 -4.48 -2.56
N ARG A 63 11.67 -3.92 -2.31
CA ARG A 63 12.90 -4.32 -3.00
C ARG A 63 13.24 -5.79 -2.77
N ARG A 64 13.17 -6.28 -1.54
CA ARG A 64 13.42 -7.69 -1.21
C ARG A 64 12.39 -8.61 -1.85
N GLY A 65 11.12 -8.25 -1.78
CA GLY A 65 10.03 -9.00 -2.40
C GLY A 65 10.23 -9.14 -3.91
N TYR A 66 10.70 -8.08 -4.58
CA TYR A 66 11.04 -8.14 -6.00
C TYR A 66 12.14 -9.15 -6.30
N VAL A 67 13.24 -9.14 -5.53
CA VAL A 67 14.36 -10.09 -5.72
C VAL A 67 13.90 -11.53 -5.49
N LEU A 68 13.20 -11.79 -4.39
CA LEU A 68 12.68 -13.13 -4.09
C LEU A 68 11.71 -13.62 -5.19
N GLY A 69 10.85 -12.73 -5.70
CA GLY A 69 9.95 -13.05 -6.80
C GLY A 69 10.68 -13.40 -8.10
N GLN A 70 11.82 -12.77 -8.38
CA GLN A 70 12.67 -13.15 -9.51
C GLN A 70 13.30 -14.54 -9.33
N GLU A 71 13.79 -14.84 -8.12
CA GLU A 71 14.36 -16.14 -7.79
C GLU A 71 13.32 -17.27 -7.96
N ASP A 72 12.11 -17.06 -7.43
CA ASP A 72 10.99 -17.99 -7.58
C ASP A 72 10.62 -18.20 -9.05
N LEU A 73 10.57 -17.11 -9.83
CA LEU A 73 10.27 -17.17 -11.27
C LEU A 73 11.32 -18.02 -12.01
N VAL A 74 12.61 -17.82 -11.74
CA VAL A 74 13.69 -18.59 -12.37
C VAL A 74 13.57 -20.08 -12.04
N GLN A 75 13.25 -20.43 -10.80
CA GLN A 75 13.07 -21.82 -10.38
C GLN A 75 11.88 -22.47 -11.12
N GLU A 76 10.75 -21.78 -11.20
CA GLU A 76 9.57 -22.29 -11.92
C GLU A 76 9.82 -22.44 -13.43
N LEU A 77 10.58 -21.53 -14.05
CA LEU A 77 10.99 -21.67 -15.45
C LEU A 77 11.90 -22.89 -15.67
N LYS A 78 12.90 -23.11 -14.81
CA LYS A 78 13.76 -24.30 -14.87
C LYS A 78 12.96 -25.59 -14.75
N LYS A 79 12.03 -25.64 -13.80
CA LYS A 79 11.14 -26.78 -13.59
C LYS A 79 10.26 -27.06 -14.81
N LYS A 80 9.70 -26.03 -15.45
CA LYS A 80 8.96 -26.18 -16.71
C LYS A 80 9.82 -26.70 -17.85
N ALA A 81 11.03 -26.16 -18.04
CA ALA A 81 11.96 -26.62 -19.06
C ALA A 81 12.33 -28.10 -18.89
N SER A 82 12.58 -28.55 -17.66
CA SER A 82 12.89 -29.95 -17.34
C SER A 82 11.75 -30.94 -17.59
N ARG A 83 10.51 -30.47 -17.77
CA ARG A 83 9.35 -31.32 -18.11
C ARG A 83 9.10 -31.47 -19.61
N ILE A 84 9.73 -30.61 -20.42
CA ILE A 84 9.55 -30.58 -21.88
C ILE A 84 10.70 -31.33 -22.59
N ALA A 85 11.87 -31.44 -21.95
CA ALA A 85 12.97 -32.30 -22.37
C ALA A 85 12.74 -33.75 -21.95
#